data_AF-A0A9W8M0E9-F1
#
_entry.id   AF-A0A9W8M0E9-F1
#
_cell.length_a   1.000
_cell.length_b   1.000
_cell.length_c   1.000
_cell.angle_alpha   90.00
_cell.angle_beta   90.00
_cell.angle_gamma   90.00
#
_symmetry.space_group_name_H-M   'P 1'
#
loop_
_entity.id
_entity.type
_entity.pdbx_description
1 polymer ?
#
loop_
_entity_poly.entity_id
_entity_poly.type
_entity_poly.pdbx_seq_one_letter_code
_entity_poly.pdbx_strand_id
1 'polypeptide(L)'
;MAMVRIRANPHAKHYNQGLVDSFFRDAEARIRKSGIKSGRIVNDTLKDLVSSFKGTVMSLDEGLATSDAVLAAAVWRNLVPIDDAVLEVDDIVRYIRTQLKQLDTYDESRILAGQFTFGPIHKQISKCP
;
A
#
# COMPACT_ATOMS: atom_id res chain seq x y z
N MET A 1 0.81 1.93 4.20
CA MET A 1 1.41 3.00 5.04
C MET A 1 0.35 3.89 5.70
N ALA A 2 -0.40 4.73 4.97
CA ALA A 2 -1.42 5.60 5.58
C ALA A 2 -2.48 4.83 6.39
N MET A 3 -3.03 3.74 5.84
CA MET A 3 -3.97 2.87 6.56
C MET A 3 -3.38 2.28 7.85
N VAL A 4 -2.08 1.97 7.88
CA VAL A 4 -1.41 1.43 9.08
C VAL A 4 -1.41 2.47 10.20
N ARG A 5 -1.01 3.72 9.89
CA ARG A 5 -1.00 4.83 10.85
C ARG A 5 -2.40 5.18 11.34
N ILE A 6 -3.40 5.17 10.46
CA ILE A 6 -4.80 5.46 10.81
C ILE A 6 -5.39 4.32 11.66
N ARG A 7 -5.11 3.06 11.34
CA ARG A 7 -5.53 1.88 12.13
C ARG A 7 -4.95 1.86 13.54
N ALA A 8 -3.81 2.51 13.79
CA ALA A 8 -3.24 2.64 15.13
C ALA A 8 -4.12 3.50 16.06
N ASN A 9 -5.02 4.32 15.51
CA ASN A 9 -5.98 5.11 16.28
C ASN A 9 -7.33 4.38 16.42
N PRO A 10 -7.76 4.02 17.64
CA PRO A 10 -9.05 3.34 17.89
C PRO A 10 -10.28 4.11 17.38
N HIS A 11 -10.21 5.45 17.35
CA HIS A 11 -11.32 6.31 16.94
C HIS A 11 -11.39 6.52 15.43
N ALA A 12 -10.39 6.06 14.67
CA ALA A 12 -10.26 6.32 13.24
C ALA A 12 -10.83 5.22 12.32
N LYS A 13 -11.65 4.30 12.87
CA LYS A 13 -12.25 3.20 12.10
C LYS A 13 -13.01 3.67 10.86
N HIS A 14 -13.79 4.75 11.00
CA HIS A 14 -14.58 5.30 9.89
C HIS A 14 -13.71 5.95 8.80
N TYR A 15 -12.57 6.55 9.15
CA TYR A 15 -11.61 7.07 8.17
C TYR A 15 -10.95 5.93 7.37
N ASN A 16 -10.58 4.83 8.03
CA ASN A 16 -10.08 3.65 7.33
C ASN A 16 -11.12 3.09 6.35
N GLN A 17 -12.38 2.99 6.76
CA GLN A 17 -13.46 2.56 5.88
C GLN A 17 -13.60 3.50 4.68
N GLY A 18 -13.62 4.81 4.90
CA GLY A 18 -13.72 5.80 3.82
C GLY A 18 -12.55 5.74 2.82
N LEU A 19 -11.33 5.47 3.28
CA LEU A 19 -10.18 5.27 2.40
C LEU A 19 -10.33 4.02 1.53
N VAL A 20 -10.75 2.90 2.14
CA VAL A 20 -10.98 1.64 1.43
C VAL A 20 -12.11 1.80 0.41
N ASP A 21 -13.22 2.44 0.80
CA ASP A 21 -14.35 2.69 -0.09
C ASP A 21 -13.95 3.58 -1.27
N SER A 22 -13.18 4.64 -1.03
CA SER A 22 -12.70 5.51 -2.10
C SER A 22 -11.74 4.78 -3.04
N PHE A 23 -10.89 3.89 -2.53
CA PHE A 23 -10.00 3.06 -3.34
C PHE A 23 -10.79 2.13 -4.26
N PHE A 24 -11.76 1.38 -3.73
CA PHE A 24 -12.55 0.46 -4.55
C PHE A 24 -13.48 1.17 -5.53
N ARG A 25 -13.97 2.37 -5.18
CA ARG A 25 -14.72 3.22 -6.11
C ARG A 25 -13.86 3.67 -7.30
N ASP A 26 -12.60 4.06 -7.06
CA ASP A 26 -11.67 4.40 -8.15
C ASP A 26 -11.33 3.17 -9.00
N ALA A 27 -11.12 2.01 -8.36
CA ALA A 27 -10.88 0.76 -9.07
C ALA A 27 -12.06 0.37 -9.99
N GLU A 28 -13.29 0.45 -9.50
CA GLU A 28 -14.49 0.20 -10.32
C GLU A 28 -14.56 1.15 -11.52
N ALA A 29 -14.31 2.45 -11.30
CA ALA A 29 -14.30 3.45 -12.36
C ALA A 29 -13.24 3.13 -13.44
N ARG A 30 -12.05 2.68 -13.03
CA ARG A 30 -10.98 2.25 -13.96
C ARG A 30 -11.36 1.00 -14.75
N ILE A 31 -11.98 -0.01 -14.10
CA ILE A 31 -12.46 -1.22 -14.79
C ILE A 31 -13.51 -0.85 -15.83
N ARG A 32 -14.45 0.04 -15.52
CA ARG A 32 -15.45 0.49 -16.49
C ARG A 32 -14.82 1.29 -17.63
N LYS A 33 -13.83 2.13 -17.32
CA LYS A 33 -13.10 2.95 -18.31
C LYS A 33 -12.26 2.11 -19.28
N SER A 34 -11.87 0.88 -18.92
CA SER A 34 -11.19 -0.04 -19.86
C SER A 34 -12.10 -0.59 -20.96
N GLY A 35 -13.40 -0.26 -20.94
CA GLY A 35 -14.38 -0.69 -21.94
C GLY A 35 -15.26 -1.86 -21.51
N ILE A 36 -15.08 -2.38 -20.29
CA ILE A 36 -15.91 -3.45 -19.74
C ILE A 36 -17.29 -2.90 -19.37
N LYS A 37 -18.32 -3.35 -20.11
CA LYS A 37 -19.73 -2.94 -19.88
C LYS A 37 -20.53 -3.93 -19.03
N SER A 38 -20.08 -5.19 -18.93
CA SER A 38 -20.77 -6.23 -18.18
C SER A 38 -20.64 -6.02 -16.68
N GLY A 39 -21.76 -5.75 -16.00
CA GLY A 39 -21.79 -5.59 -14.54
C GLY A 39 -21.33 -6.84 -13.79
N ARG A 40 -21.56 -8.04 -14.35
CA ARG A 40 -21.06 -9.30 -13.78
C ARG A 40 -19.53 -9.33 -13.78
N ILE A 41 -18.90 -9.03 -14.92
CA ILE A 41 -17.44 -9.03 -15.04
C ILE A 41 -16.85 -7.99 -14.08
N VAL A 42 -17.42 -6.79 -14.01
CA VAL A 42 -16.98 -5.75 -13.06
C VAL A 42 -17.03 -6.27 -11.62
N ASN A 43 -18.15 -6.88 -11.21
CA ASN A 43 -18.31 -7.41 -9.85
C ASN A 43 -17.34 -8.55 -9.54
N ASP A 44 -17.13 -9.47 -10.48
CA ASP A 44 -16.20 -10.59 -10.30
C ASP A 44 -14.76 -10.08 -10.20
N THR A 45 -14.34 -9.14 -11.07
CA THR A 45 -13.02 -8.48 -10.99
C THR A 45 -12.84 -7.73 -9.66
N LEU A 46 -13.87 -7.04 -9.17
CA LEU A 46 -13.81 -6.35 -7.88
C LEU A 46 -13.65 -7.33 -6.71
N LYS A 47 -14.32 -8.50 -6.74
CA LYS A 47 -14.15 -9.54 -5.72
C LYS A 47 -12.72 -10.08 -5.70
N ASP A 48 -12.15 -10.33 -6.88
CA ASP A 48 -10.75 -10.76 -7.00
C ASP A 48 -9.80 -9.69 -6.47
N LEU A 49 -10.06 -8.42 -6.79
CA LEU A 49 -9.29 -7.29 -6.27
C LEU A 49 -9.40 -7.18 -4.73
N VAL A 50 -10.59 -7.41 -4.15
CA VAL A 50 -10.76 -7.42 -2.68
C VAL A 50 -9.91 -8.53 -2.05
N SER A 51 -9.90 -9.72 -2.63
CA SER A 51 -9.08 -10.83 -2.15
C SER A 51 -7.59 -10.49 -2.20
N SER A 52 -7.12 -10.00 -3.36
CA SER A 52 -5.73 -9.58 -3.57
C SER A 52 -5.31 -8.44 -2.63
N PHE A 53 -6.18 -7.44 -2.44
CA PHE A 53 -5.96 -6.32 -1.53
C PHE A 53 -5.77 -6.80 -0.08
N LYS A 54 -6.64 -7.70 0.40
CA LYS A 54 -6.53 -8.24 1.77
C LYS A 54 -5.25 -9.06 1.96
N GLY A 55 -4.89 -9.88 0.98
CA GLY A 55 -3.64 -10.65 1.01
C GLY A 55 -2.41 -9.73 1.05
N THR A 56 -2.40 -8.69 0.22
CA THR A 56 -1.34 -7.68 0.20
C THR A 56 -1.23 -6.98 1.56
N VAL A 57 -2.35 -6.48 2.10
CA VAL A 57 -2.37 -5.81 3.41
C VAL A 57 -1.86 -6.72 4.51
N MET A 58 -2.30 -7.98 4.56
CA MET A 58 -1.86 -8.96 5.56
C MET A 58 -0.34 -9.18 5.50
N SER A 59 0.22 -9.46 4.32
CA SER A 59 1.66 -9.72 4.18
C SER A 59 2.53 -8.50 4.48
N LEU A 60 2.05 -7.29 4.13
CA LEU A 60 2.73 -6.05 4.48
C LEU A 60 2.68 -5.78 5.99
N ASP A 61 1.52 -6.00 6.63
CA ASP A 61 1.38 -5.85 8.08
C ASP A 61 2.31 -6.80 8.83
N GLU A 62 2.42 -8.05 8.37
CA GLU A 62 3.35 -9.04 8.92
C GLU A 62 4.81 -8.58 8.80
N GLY A 63 5.24 -8.13 7.62
CA GLY A 63 6.59 -7.60 7.42
C GLY A 63 6.89 -6.35 8.24
N LEU A 64 5.91 -5.45 8.39
CA LEU A 64 6.04 -4.26 9.21
C LEU A 64 6.21 -4.60 10.70
N ALA A 65 5.50 -5.61 11.19
CA ALA A 65 5.54 -6.03 12.59
C ALA A 65 6.76 -6.92 12.95
N THR A 66 7.38 -7.58 11.97
CA THR A 66 8.41 -8.61 12.21
C THR A 66 9.81 -8.17 11.81
N SER A 67 10.15 -8.22 10.51
CA SER A 67 11.50 -7.92 10.02
C SER A 67 11.51 -7.39 8.59
N ASP A 68 12.59 -6.71 8.22
CA ASP A 68 12.79 -6.20 6.87
C ASP A 68 12.93 -7.30 5.82
N ALA A 69 13.39 -8.50 6.21
CA ALA A 69 13.43 -9.65 5.31
C ALA A 69 12.01 -10.12 4.93
N VAL A 70 11.08 -10.17 5.90
CA VAL A 70 9.68 -10.52 5.65
C VAL A 70 8.99 -9.40 4.86
N LEU A 71 9.28 -8.14 5.17
CA LEU A 71 8.76 -7.00 4.42
C LEU A 71 9.26 -6.99 2.97
N ALA A 72 10.54 -7.31 2.74
CA ALA A 72 11.13 -7.46 1.41
C ALA A 72 10.43 -8.55 0.61
N ALA A 73 10.18 -9.72 1.23
CA ALA A 73 9.45 -10.81 0.60
C ALA A 73 8.00 -10.41 0.25
N ALA A 74 7.32 -9.69 1.14
CA ALA A 74 5.97 -9.17 0.90
C ALA A 74 5.93 -8.14 -0.24
N VAL A 75 6.93 -7.25 -0.32
CA VAL A 75 7.07 -6.28 -1.42
C VAL A 75 7.35 -7.00 -2.73
N TRP A 76 8.32 -7.91 -2.76
CA TRP A 76 8.69 -8.66 -3.96
C TRP A 76 7.50 -9.43 -4.54
N ARG A 77 6.73 -10.11 -3.69
CA ARG A 77 5.56 -10.88 -4.13
C ARG A 77 4.42 -10.04 -4.70
N ASN A 78 4.18 -8.84 -4.16
CA ASN A 78 2.94 -8.08 -4.43
C ASN A 78 3.14 -6.84 -5.31
N LEU A 79 4.33 -6.22 -5.31
CA LEU A 79 4.58 -4.93 -5.97
C LEU A 79 5.52 -5.02 -7.17
N VAL A 80 6.47 -5.95 -7.14
CA VAL A 80 7.55 -5.98 -8.12
C VAL A 80 7.16 -6.91 -9.27
N PRO A 81 7.29 -6.49 -10.54
CA PRO A 81 7.11 -7.39 -11.67
C PRO A 81 8.15 -8.53 -11.62
N ILE A 82 7.87 -9.63 -12.32
CA ILE A 82 8.64 -10.88 -12.25
C ILE A 82 10.10 -10.71 -12.73
N ASP A 83 10.44 -9.62 -13.43
CA ASP A 83 11.73 -9.41 -14.08
C ASP A 83 12.70 -8.56 -13.22
N ASP A 84 13.94 -9.03 -13.05
CA ASP A 84 15.23 -8.45 -12.57
C ASP A 84 15.28 -7.33 -11.48
N ALA A 85 14.15 -6.90 -10.93
CA ALA A 85 14.06 -5.78 -9.99
C ALA A 85 14.32 -6.17 -8.52
N VAL A 86 14.97 -7.32 -8.27
CA VAL A 86 15.42 -7.72 -6.93
C VAL A 86 16.33 -6.63 -6.33
N LEU A 87 17.12 -5.95 -7.17
CA LEU A 87 18.00 -4.85 -6.77
C LEU A 87 17.25 -3.58 -6.31
N GLU A 88 15.94 -3.47 -6.54
CA GLU A 88 15.13 -2.32 -6.10
C GLU A 88 14.31 -2.60 -4.84
N VAL A 89 14.23 -3.86 -4.39
CA VAL A 89 13.40 -4.25 -3.22
C VAL A 89 13.92 -3.60 -1.93
N ASP A 90 15.23 -3.55 -1.74
CA ASP A 90 15.85 -2.92 -0.56
C ASP A 90 15.52 -1.42 -0.48
N ASP A 91 15.59 -0.70 -1.61
CA ASP A 91 15.22 0.72 -1.67
C ASP A 91 13.73 0.94 -1.34
N ILE A 92 12.85 0.05 -1.81
CA ILE A 92 11.42 0.11 -1.49
C ILE A 92 11.17 -0.16 0.00
N VAL A 93 11.83 -1.17 0.58
CA VAL A 93 11.70 -1.50 2.02
C VAL A 93 12.17 -0.34 2.89
N ARG A 94 13.36 0.22 2.58
CA ARG A 94 13.90 1.41 3.26
C ARG A 94 12.96 2.60 3.13
N TYR A 95 12.40 2.81 1.94
CA TYR A 95 11.41 3.85 1.71
C TYR A 95 10.18 3.64 2.59
N ILE A 96 9.58 2.45 2.61
CA ILE A 96 8.41 2.14 3.45
C ILE A 96 8.69 2.44 4.92
N ARG A 97 9.84 2.01 5.46
CA ARG A 97 10.23 2.28 6.85
C ARG A 97 10.39 3.77 7.12
N THR A 98 11.05 4.49 6.21
CA THR A 98 11.29 5.94 6.34
C THR A 98 9.97 6.71 6.32
N GLN A 99 9.08 6.37 5.39
CA GLN A 99 7.77 7.01 5.28
C GLN A 99 6.86 6.69 6.47
N LEU A 100 6.89 5.47 7.00
CA LEU A 100 6.11 5.13 8.19
C LEU A 100 6.61 5.91 9.41
N LYS A 101 7.94 5.99 9.60
CA LYS A 101 8.54 6.81 10.66
C LYS A 101 8.19 8.30 10.51
N GLN A 102 8.14 8.81 9.28
CA GLN A 102 7.68 10.18 9.01
C GLN A 102 6.20 10.34 9.33
N LEU A 103 5.34 9.37 9.00
CA LEU A 103 3.92 9.41 9.34
C LEU A 103 3.66 9.43 10.86
N ASP A 104 4.55 8.82 11.64
CA ASP A 104 4.46 8.83 13.11
C ASP A 104 4.76 10.20 13.73
N THR A 105 5.42 11.11 13.00
CA THR A 105 5.69 12.47 13.51
C THR A 105 4.53 13.45 13.33
N TYR A 106 3.54 13.10 12.50
CA TYR A 106 2.36 13.93 12.31
C TYR A 106 1.36 13.72 13.44
N ASP A 107 0.76 14.83 13.88
CA ASP A 107 -0.37 14.82 14.80
C ASP A 107 -1.55 14.07 14.19
N GLU A 108 -2.32 13.41 15.06
CA GLU A 108 -3.49 12.63 14.67
C GLU A 108 -4.51 13.47 13.88
N SER A 109 -4.81 14.70 14.33
CA SER A 109 -5.72 15.61 13.65
C SER A 109 -5.28 15.92 12.21
N ARG A 110 -3.97 16.08 11.98
CA ARG A 110 -3.41 16.31 10.65
C ARG A 110 -3.51 15.08 9.76
N ILE A 111 -3.23 13.89 10.31
CA ILE A 111 -3.39 12.63 9.59
C ILE A 111 -4.85 12.43 9.16
N LEU A 112 -5.81 12.64 10.06
CA LEU A 112 -7.23 12.46 9.79
C LEU A 112 -7.77 13.51 8.81
N ALA A 113 -7.22 14.73 8.82
CA ALA A 113 -7.52 15.77 7.84
C ALA A 113 -6.84 15.54 6.48
N GLY A 114 -6.05 14.47 6.32
CA GLY A 114 -5.31 14.20 5.08
C GLY A 114 -4.12 15.14 4.85
N GLN A 115 -3.67 15.85 5.87
CA GLN A 115 -2.61 16.87 5.81
C GLN A 115 -1.22 16.27 6.05
N PHE A 116 -0.86 15.28 5.24
CA PHE A 116 0.45 14.63 5.25
C PHE A 116 0.97 14.44 3.82
N THR A 117 2.27 14.26 3.69
CA THR A 117 2.93 14.01 2.40
C THR A 117 3.94 12.87 2.52
N PHE A 118 4.20 12.21 1.40
CA PHE A 118 5.28 11.25 1.26
C PHE A 118 6.50 11.91 0.63
N GLY A 119 7.69 11.58 1.11
CA GLY A 119 8.96 12.00 0.53
C GLY A 119 9.30 11.27 -0.78
N PRO A 120 10.39 11.65 -1.45
CA PRO A 120 10.87 10.93 -2.62
C PRO A 120 11.48 9.57 -2.25
N ILE A 121 11.51 8.64 -3.20
CA ILE A 121 12.32 7.42 -3.09
C ILE A 121 13.77 7.75 -3.45
N HIS A 122 14.71 7.45 -2.56
CA HIS A 122 16.13 7.61 -2.81
C HIS A 122 16.68 6.27 -3.30
N LYS A 123 17.05 6.18 -4.58
CA LYS A 123 17.73 4.99 -5.10
C LYS A 123 19.17 4.97 -4.60
N GLN A 124 19.63 3.85 -4.04
CA GLN A 124 21.06 3.66 -3.86
C GLN A 124 21.68 3.37 -5.23
N ILE A 125 22.71 4.13 -5.59
CA ILE A 125 23.57 3.73 -6.71
C ILE A 125 24.34 2.50 -6.22
N SER A 126 23.83 1.32 -6.52
CA SER A 126 24.52 0.06 -6.31
C SER A 126 25.78 0.06 -7.18
N LYS A 127 26.91 0.49 -6.61
CA LYS A 127 28.21 0.09 -7.14
C LYS A 127 28.32 -1.41 -6.90
N CYS A 128 28.10 -2.22 -7.93
CA CYS A 128 28.59 -3.58 -7.92
C CYS A 128 30.10 -3.56 -7.62
N PRO A 129 30.60 -4.46 -6.75
CA PRO A 129 32.03 -4.74 -6.67
C PRO A 129 32.55 -5.32 -8.00
#